data_AF-A0A954Y170-F1
#
_entry.id   AF-A0A954Y170-F1
#
_cell.length_a   1.000
_cell.length_b   1.000
_cell.length_c   1.000
_cell.angle_alpha   90.00
_cell.angle_beta   90.00
_cell.angle_gamma   90.00
#
_symmetry.space_group_name_H-M   'P 1'
#
loop_
_entity.id
_entity.type
_entity.pdbx_description
1 polymer ?
#
loop_
_entity_poly.entity_id
_entity_poly.type
_entity_poly.pdbx_seq_one_letter_code
_entity_poly.pdbx_strand_id
1 'polypeptide(L)'
;QINGTTGYEEAGAQGLVAGANAALAIAGREPLVLSRDQAYIGVLIDDLVTAGVDEPYRMFTSRAEYRLLLRHDNADRRLTPLAAAAGLVGAERVQRLGRKVEQIDQLAGLLQTTRREGVSLDKLLRRPEMTWADVAPHVPAAEQYDAEAVEQVVWDVKYAGYVARQQVDVDRQRRLSSKRIPASFDYSRLTQLRTEAREKFERVRPGDLAQASRISGVTPADIALLMVHLGG
;
A
#
# COMPACT_ATOMS: atom_id res chain seq x y z
N GLN A 1 8.24 -19.50 8.15
CA GLN A 1 8.89 -20.76 7.76
C GLN A 1 7.98 -21.70 7.00
N ILE A 2 6.85 -22.17 7.54
CA ILE A 2 5.97 -23.12 6.83
C ILE A 2 5.44 -22.60 5.47
N ASN A 3 5.18 -21.30 5.37
CA ASN A 3 4.77 -20.64 4.13
C ASN A 3 5.97 -20.13 3.29
N GLY A 4 7.17 -20.70 3.51
CA GLY A 4 8.37 -20.40 2.72
C GLY A 4 9.08 -19.08 3.01
N THR A 5 8.84 -18.42 4.15
CA THR A 5 9.61 -17.25 4.62
C THR A 5 10.61 -17.61 5.72
N THR A 6 11.68 -16.81 5.92
CA THR A 6 12.69 -17.06 6.99
C THR A 6 12.79 -16.05 8.11
N GLY A 7 12.35 -14.81 7.94
CA GLY A 7 12.49 -13.77 8.97
C GLY A 7 11.35 -13.75 9.98
N TYR A 8 11.63 -13.17 11.14
CA TYR A 8 10.66 -13.06 12.24
C TYR A 8 9.54 -12.10 11.91
N GLU A 9 9.86 -11.00 11.22
CA GLU A 9 8.94 -9.97 10.79
C GLU A 9 7.95 -10.52 9.76
N GLU A 10 8.41 -11.29 8.77
CA GLU A 10 7.53 -11.92 7.79
C GLU A 10 6.64 -12.97 8.43
N ALA A 11 7.16 -13.76 9.37
CA ALA A 11 6.37 -14.75 10.09
C ALA A 11 5.31 -14.08 10.99
N GLY A 12 5.70 -13.03 11.71
CA GLY A 12 4.80 -12.24 12.57
C GLY A 12 3.69 -11.56 11.77
N ALA A 13 4.02 -10.96 10.62
CA ALA A 13 3.04 -10.34 9.73
C ALA A 13 2.01 -11.34 9.19
N GLN A 14 2.47 -12.51 8.74
CA GLN A 14 1.58 -13.58 8.27
C GLN A 14 0.71 -14.13 9.41
N GLY A 15 1.30 -14.37 10.59
CA GLY A 15 0.58 -14.84 11.76
C GLY A 15 -0.52 -13.88 12.20
N LEU A 16 -0.23 -12.57 12.17
CA LEU A 16 -1.22 -11.52 12.47
C LEU A 16 -2.41 -11.59 11.51
N VAL A 17 -2.17 -11.62 10.20
CA VAL A 17 -3.25 -11.67 9.20
C VAL A 17 -4.03 -12.99 9.28
N ALA A 18 -3.34 -14.12 9.45
CA ALA A 18 -3.97 -15.42 9.57
C ALA A 18 -4.84 -15.52 10.83
N GLY A 19 -4.33 -15.07 11.98
CA GLY A 19 -5.07 -15.06 13.25
C GLY A 19 -6.28 -14.13 13.21
N ALA A 20 -6.11 -12.92 12.64
CA ALA A 20 -7.22 -12.00 12.43
C ALA A 20 -8.33 -12.62 11.56
N ASN A 21 -7.95 -13.24 10.43
CA ASN A 21 -8.91 -13.85 9.51
C ASN A 21 -9.58 -15.10 10.07
N ALA A 22 -8.89 -15.88 10.90
CA ALA A 22 -9.51 -16.98 11.64
C ALA A 22 -10.59 -16.48 12.59
N ALA A 23 -10.33 -15.41 13.35
CA ALA A 23 -11.32 -14.81 14.25
C ALA A 23 -12.49 -14.19 13.47
N LEU A 24 -12.22 -13.49 12.37
CA LEU A 24 -13.24 -12.90 11.50
C LEU A 24 -14.15 -13.97 10.88
N ALA A 25 -13.57 -15.10 10.43
CA ALA A 25 -14.33 -16.22 9.88
C ALA A 25 -15.29 -16.83 10.91
N ILE A 26 -14.83 -17.05 12.15
CA ILE A 26 -15.68 -17.54 13.25
C ILE A 26 -16.82 -16.54 13.55
N ALA A 27 -16.53 -15.24 13.43
CA ALA A 27 -17.52 -14.18 13.62
C ALA A 27 -18.44 -13.96 12.40
N GLY A 28 -18.30 -14.73 11.31
CA GLY A 28 -19.08 -14.56 10.08
C GLY A 28 -18.83 -13.24 9.35
N ARG A 29 -17.62 -12.67 9.50
CA ARG A 29 -17.22 -11.38 8.91
C ARG A 29 -16.25 -11.58 7.75
N GLU A 30 -16.23 -10.61 6.84
CA GLU A 30 -15.29 -10.60 5.72
C GLU A 30 -13.82 -10.59 6.21
N PRO A 31 -12.92 -11.31 5.51
CA PRO A 31 -11.52 -11.37 5.86
C PRO A 31 -10.82 -10.02 5.64
N LEU A 32 -9.86 -9.72 6.51
CA LEU A 32 -8.89 -8.66 6.31
C LEU A 32 -7.89 -9.08 5.22
N VAL A 33 -7.98 -8.41 4.07
CA VAL A 33 -7.02 -8.56 2.97
C VAL A 33 -6.32 -7.22 2.76
N LEU A 34 -5.01 -7.19 3.00
CA LEU A 34 -4.17 -6.01 2.77
C LEU A 34 -3.65 -6.02 1.33
N SER A 35 -3.91 -4.96 0.59
CA SER A 35 -3.38 -4.83 -0.77
C SER A 35 -1.93 -4.36 -0.79
N ARG A 36 -1.25 -4.57 -1.93
CA ARG A 36 0.15 -4.17 -2.14
C ARG A 36 0.37 -2.66 -2.00
N ASP A 37 -0.61 -1.84 -2.40
CA ASP A 37 -0.58 -0.38 -2.28
C ASP A 37 -0.90 0.12 -0.87
N GLN A 38 -1.37 -0.76 0.02
CA GLN A 38 -1.69 -0.42 1.40
C GLN A 38 -0.56 -0.74 2.38
N ALA A 39 0.16 -1.86 2.20
CA ALA A 39 1.23 -2.29 3.11
C ALA A 39 2.24 -3.25 2.49
N TYR A 40 3.45 -3.23 3.05
CA TYR A 40 4.46 -4.26 2.82
C TYR A 40 3.98 -5.68 3.20
N ILE A 41 3.04 -5.82 4.15
CA ILE A 41 2.41 -7.11 4.46
C ILE A 41 1.59 -7.62 3.27
N GLY A 42 0.89 -6.72 2.55
CA GLY A 42 0.18 -7.06 1.33
C GLY A 42 1.11 -7.46 0.20
N VAL A 43 2.25 -6.78 0.06
CA VAL A 43 3.34 -7.16 -0.88
C VAL A 43 3.88 -8.55 -0.58
N LEU A 44 4.19 -8.82 0.70
CA LEU A 44 4.66 -10.13 1.16
C LEU A 44 3.69 -11.24 0.80
N ILE A 45 2.43 -11.11 1.22
CA ILE A 45 1.43 -12.16 1.03
C ILE A 45 1.14 -12.36 -0.47
N ASP A 46 1.00 -11.27 -1.23
CA ASP A 46 0.75 -11.35 -2.68
C ASP A 46 1.90 -12.01 -3.44
N ASP A 47 3.16 -11.69 -3.10
CA ASP A 47 4.33 -12.36 -3.69
C ASP A 47 4.29 -13.87 -3.41
N LEU A 48 4.04 -14.27 -2.15
CA LEU A 48 4.01 -15.67 -1.75
C LEU A 48 2.95 -16.48 -2.51
N VAL A 49 1.75 -15.93 -2.68
CA VAL A 49 0.63 -16.64 -3.34
C VAL A 49 0.67 -16.53 -4.86
N THR A 50 1.32 -15.52 -5.42
CA THR A 50 1.32 -15.26 -6.88
C THR A 50 2.57 -15.79 -7.56
N ALA A 51 3.75 -15.54 -6.98
CA ALA A 51 5.02 -15.95 -7.56
C ALA A 51 5.47 -17.33 -7.05
N GLY A 52 5.00 -17.75 -5.86
CA GLY A 52 5.57 -18.89 -5.17
C GLY A 52 7.00 -18.59 -4.66
N VAL A 53 7.63 -19.60 -4.07
CA VAL A 53 8.95 -19.46 -3.44
C VAL A 53 9.78 -20.71 -3.73
N ASP A 54 10.77 -20.57 -4.61
CA ASP A 54 11.78 -21.63 -4.86
C ASP A 54 12.88 -21.62 -3.79
N GLU A 55 13.15 -20.43 -3.25
CA GLU A 55 14.06 -20.19 -2.14
C GLU A 55 13.33 -19.45 -1.01
N PRO A 56 13.82 -19.54 0.24
CA PRO A 56 13.11 -18.93 1.35
C PRO A 56 13.00 -17.41 1.20
N TYR A 57 11.76 -16.92 1.17
CA TYR A 57 11.44 -15.53 0.89
C TYR A 57 11.91 -14.60 2.02
N ARG A 58 12.48 -13.47 1.60
CA ARG A 58 12.90 -12.36 2.46
C ARG A 58 12.36 -11.04 1.91
N MET A 59 11.72 -10.27 2.79
CA MET A 59 11.23 -8.94 2.47
C MET A 59 12.41 -7.97 2.33
N PHE A 60 12.61 -7.49 1.11
CA PHE A 60 13.43 -6.33 0.85
C PHE A 60 12.54 -5.19 0.38
N THR A 61 12.90 -3.96 0.76
CA THR A 61 12.17 -2.76 0.33
C THR A 61 12.07 -2.68 -1.20
N SER A 62 13.06 -3.25 -1.91
CA SER A 62 13.13 -3.33 -3.37
C SER A 62 11.92 -3.99 -4.03
N ARG A 63 11.20 -4.88 -3.33
CA ARG A 63 10.05 -5.62 -3.86
C ARG A 63 8.75 -4.82 -3.87
N ALA A 64 8.65 -3.73 -3.11
CA ALA A 64 7.52 -2.84 -3.19
C ALA A 64 7.72 -1.77 -4.27
N GLU A 65 6.73 -1.63 -5.13
CA GLU A 65 6.65 -0.66 -6.21
C GLU A 65 6.36 0.75 -5.64
N TYR A 66 5.59 0.80 -4.55
CA TYR A 66 5.05 2.02 -3.94
C TYR A 66 5.78 2.50 -2.68
N ARG A 67 7.11 2.42 -2.66
CA ARG A 67 7.91 2.66 -1.44
C ARG A 67 7.68 4.03 -0.77
N LEU A 68 7.35 5.07 -1.54
CA LEU A 68 7.09 6.41 -1.00
C LEU A 68 5.68 6.55 -0.41
N LEU A 69 4.75 5.69 -0.79
CA LEU A 69 3.45 5.54 -0.13
C LEU A 69 3.55 4.66 1.12
N LEU A 70 4.37 3.61 1.07
CA LEU A 70 4.49 2.57 2.09
C LEU A 70 5.58 2.83 3.14
N ARG A 71 5.76 4.09 3.54
CA ARG A 71 6.82 4.47 4.48
C ARG A 71 6.50 4.04 5.91
N HIS A 72 7.52 3.89 6.74
CA HIS A 72 7.31 3.49 8.14
C HIS A 72 6.60 4.59 8.95
N ASP A 73 6.88 5.88 8.66
CA ASP A 73 6.31 7.04 9.37
C ASP A 73 4.78 7.16 9.28
N ASN A 74 4.20 6.65 8.19
CA ASN A 74 2.78 6.77 7.89
C ASN A 74 1.99 5.45 8.00
N ALA A 75 2.61 4.38 8.54
CA ALA A 75 1.98 3.07 8.64
C ALA A 75 0.71 3.08 9.51
N ASP A 76 0.70 3.91 10.54
CA ASP A 76 -0.45 4.14 11.40
C ASP A 76 -1.64 4.76 10.64
N ARG A 77 -1.40 5.78 9.82
CA ARG A 77 -2.41 6.42 8.96
C ARG A 77 -3.00 5.44 7.95
N ARG A 78 -2.16 4.56 7.39
CA ARG A 78 -2.60 3.55 6.41
C ARG A 78 -3.38 2.39 7.04
N LEU A 79 -2.94 1.89 8.19
CA LEU A 79 -3.39 0.59 8.71
C LEU A 79 -4.30 0.65 9.94
N THR A 80 -4.25 1.71 10.74
CA THR A 80 -5.12 1.81 11.94
C THR A 80 -6.61 1.79 11.58
N PRO A 81 -7.10 2.49 10.52
CA PRO A 81 -8.51 2.41 10.14
C PRO A 81 -8.95 0.99 9.76
N LEU A 82 -8.09 0.27 9.02
CA LEU A 82 -8.35 -1.12 8.62
C LEU A 82 -8.36 -2.06 9.82
N ALA A 83 -7.40 -1.90 10.73
CA ALA A 83 -7.31 -2.67 11.96
C ALA A 83 -8.51 -2.40 12.89
N ALA A 84 -8.97 -1.14 12.98
CA ALA A 84 -10.13 -0.78 13.77
C ALA A 84 -11.41 -1.40 13.20
N ALA A 85 -11.59 -1.34 11.87
CA ALA A 85 -12.68 -2.01 11.19
C ALA A 85 -12.66 -3.52 11.45
N ALA A 86 -11.47 -4.16 11.47
CA ALA A 86 -11.32 -5.57 11.80
C ALA A 86 -11.48 -5.89 13.31
N GLY A 87 -11.53 -4.89 14.19
CA GLY A 87 -11.62 -5.07 15.65
C GLY A 87 -10.28 -5.43 16.31
N LEU A 88 -9.15 -5.18 15.64
CA LEU A 88 -7.80 -5.51 16.12
C LEU A 88 -7.16 -4.44 17.01
N VAL A 89 -7.76 -3.24 17.05
CA VAL A 89 -7.27 -2.12 17.88
C VAL A 89 -8.41 -1.46 18.63
N GLY A 90 -8.11 -0.97 19.84
CA GLY A 90 -9.07 -0.27 20.70
C GLY A 90 -9.21 1.22 20.37
N ALA A 91 -10.17 1.88 21.04
CA ALA A 91 -10.50 3.29 20.84
C ALA A 91 -9.31 4.24 21.08
N GLU A 92 -8.44 3.93 22.06
CA GLU A 92 -7.25 4.73 22.36
C GLU A 92 -6.33 4.89 21.13
N ARG A 93 -6.10 3.80 20.39
CA ARG A 93 -5.26 3.81 19.19
C ARG A 93 -5.88 4.66 18.08
N VAL A 94 -7.20 4.59 17.92
CA VAL A 94 -7.94 5.38 16.95
C VAL A 94 -7.90 6.87 17.31
N GLN A 95 -8.10 7.20 18.59
CA GLN A 95 -8.04 8.58 19.09
C GLN A 95 -6.64 9.18 18.96
N ARG A 96 -5.58 8.39 19.23
CA ARG A 96 -4.19 8.82 19.00
C ARG A 96 -3.95 9.17 17.53
N LEU A 97 -4.40 8.31 16.60
CA LEU A 97 -4.31 8.62 15.17
C LEU A 97 -5.11 9.88 14.82
N GLY A 98 -6.34 10.02 15.35
CA GLY A 98 -7.19 11.19 15.12
C GLY A 98 -6.50 12.49 15.50
N ARG A 99 -5.91 12.58 16.70
CA ARG A 99 -5.14 13.74 17.15
C ARG A 99 -3.95 14.04 16.24
N LYS A 100 -3.17 13.02 15.85
CA LYS A 100 -2.04 13.18 14.93
C LYS A 100 -2.50 13.72 13.56
N VAL A 101 -3.59 13.18 12.99
CA VAL A 101 -4.13 13.63 11.70
C VAL A 101 -4.64 15.07 11.78
N GLU A 102 -5.34 15.42 12.85
CA GLU A 102 -5.79 16.80 13.06
C GLU A 102 -4.63 17.80 13.13
N GLN A 103 -3.57 17.48 13.88
CA GLN A 103 -2.36 18.30 13.93
C GLN A 103 -1.67 18.41 12.56
N ILE A 104 -1.59 17.30 11.80
CA ILE A 104 -1.04 17.30 10.44
C ILE A 104 -1.82 18.26 9.54
N ASP A 105 -3.14 18.16 9.53
CA ASP A 105 -4.00 18.95 8.64
C ASP A 105 -3.94 20.44 8.98
N GLN A 106 -3.98 20.77 10.28
CA GLN A 106 -3.82 22.13 10.78
C GLN A 106 -2.47 22.73 10.37
N LEU A 107 -1.37 22.01 10.66
CA LEU A 107 -0.03 22.49 10.33
C LEU A 107 0.19 22.60 8.82
N ALA A 108 -0.28 21.63 8.03
CA ALA A 108 -0.19 21.67 6.57
C ALA A 108 -0.93 22.90 6.00
N GLY A 109 -2.13 23.20 6.49
CA GLY A 109 -2.88 24.40 6.11
C GLY A 109 -2.16 25.70 6.50
N LEU A 110 -1.55 25.73 7.68
CA LEU A 110 -0.76 26.88 8.15
C LEU A 110 0.47 27.13 7.29
N LEU A 111 1.20 26.08 6.89
CA LEU A 111 2.36 26.19 6.00
C LEU A 111 2.00 26.70 4.59
N GLN A 112 0.80 26.38 4.09
CA GLN A 112 0.33 26.85 2.78
C GLN A 112 -0.07 28.32 2.78
N THR A 113 -0.60 28.81 3.91
CA THR A 113 -1.14 30.18 4.05
C THR A 113 -0.11 31.17 4.57
N THR A 114 0.83 30.72 5.39
CA THR A 114 1.89 31.55 5.96
C THR A 114 2.99 31.78 4.93
N ARG A 115 3.44 33.04 4.80
CA ARG A 115 4.43 33.45 3.80
C ARG A 115 5.65 34.09 4.44
N ARG A 116 6.81 33.81 3.84
CA ARG A 116 8.07 34.52 4.07
C ARG A 116 8.58 35.03 2.73
N GLU A 117 8.85 36.33 2.65
CA GLU A 117 9.33 36.99 1.42
C GLU A 117 8.44 36.69 0.19
N GLY A 118 7.12 36.64 0.41
CA GLY A 118 6.13 36.36 -0.63
C GLY A 118 5.94 34.88 -0.99
N VAL A 119 6.76 33.96 -0.48
CA VAL A 119 6.68 32.51 -0.74
C VAL A 119 6.02 31.79 0.44
N SER A 120 5.11 30.85 0.19
CA SER A 120 4.50 30.04 1.25
C SER A 120 5.51 29.10 1.92
N LEU A 121 5.35 28.85 3.20
CA LEU A 121 6.30 28.03 3.97
C LEU A 121 6.37 26.59 3.45
N ASP A 122 5.27 26.03 2.95
CA ASP A 122 5.27 24.69 2.32
C ASP A 122 6.17 24.65 1.08
N LYS A 123 6.17 25.71 0.26
CA LYS A 123 7.03 25.81 -0.93
C LYS A 123 8.49 26.01 -0.55
N LEU A 124 8.78 26.72 0.54
CA LEU A 124 10.13 26.81 1.07
C LEU A 124 10.60 25.43 1.55
N LEU A 125 9.79 24.71 2.33
CA LEU A 125 10.13 23.40 2.89
C LEU A 125 10.37 22.30 1.82
N ARG A 126 9.76 22.45 0.63
CA ARG A 126 10.04 21.59 -0.54
C ARG A 126 11.46 21.71 -1.07
N ARG A 127 12.17 22.81 -0.77
CA ARG A 127 13.56 22.96 -1.19
C ARG A 127 14.44 21.94 -0.43
N PRO A 128 15.37 21.25 -1.11
CA PRO A 128 16.16 20.18 -0.47
C PRO A 128 16.93 20.63 0.77
N GLU A 129 17.46 21.86 0.76
CA GLU A 129 18.25 22.46 1.83
C GLU A 129 17.44 22.92 3.03
N MET A 130 16.13 23.09 2.88
CA MET A 130 15.26 23.62 3.95
C MET A 130 14.85 22.52 4.91
N THR A 131 14.93 22.79 6.20
CA THR A 131 14.49 21.88 7.28
C THR A 131 13.30 22.46 8.06
N TRP A 132 12.73 21.67 8.96
CA TRP A 132 11.72 22.19 9.89
C TRP A 132 12.28 23.34 10.75
N ALA A 133 13.54 23.27 11.19
CA ALA A 133 14.15 24.29 12.03
C ALA A 133 14.24 25.67 11.35
N ASP A 134 14.37 25.69 10.01
CA ASP A 134 14.40 26.93 9.23
C ASP A 134 13.02 27.57 9.05
N VAL A 135 11.96 26.74 9.15
CA VAL A 135 10.58 27.14 8.88
C VAL A 135 9.80 27.42 10.17
N ALA A 136 10.05 26.63 11.22
CA ALA A 136 9.35 26.68 12.51
C ALA A 136 9.29 28.09 13.15
N PRO A 137 10.34 28.94 13.11
CA PRO A 137 10.28 30.30 13.66
C PRO A 137 9.22 31.20 13.01
N HIS A 138 8.75 30.82 11.82
CA HIS A 138 7.73 31.55 11.08
C HIS A 138 6.34 30.92 11.20
N VAL A 139 6.21 29.79 11.89
CA VAL A 139 4.94 29.09 12.10
C VAL A 139 4.34 29.55 13.43
N PRO A 140 3.15 30.18 13.43
CA PRO A 140 2.46 30.54 14.68
C PRO A 140 2.24 29.33 15.60
N ALA A 141 2.62 29.47 16.87
CA ALA A 141 2.47 28.44 17.91
C ALA A 141 2.98 27.06 17.46
N ALA A 142 4.16 27.02 16.85
CA ALA A 142 4.77 25.79 16.32
C ALA A 142 4.96 24.70 17.40
N GLU A 143 5.17 25.11 18.65
CA GLU A 143 5.39 24.25 19.82
C GLU A 143 4.16 23.44 20.23
N GLN A 144 2.96 23.75 19.72
CA GLN A 144 1.73 23.02 20.04
C GLN A 144 1.61 21.69 19.27
N TYR A 145 2.41 21.50 18.22
CA TYR A 145 2.34 20.33 17.35
C TYR A 145 3.27 19.23 17.82
N ASP A 146 2.78 18.00 17.88
CA ASP A 146 3.59 16.86 18.29
C ASP A 146 4.68 16.57 17.26
N ALA A 147 5.83 16.05 17.71
CA ALA A 147 6.96 15.72 16.84
C ALA A 147 6.57 14.76 15.71
N GLU A 148 5.71 13.77 15.97
CA GLU A 148 5.22 12.82 14.95
C GLU A 148 4.38 13.52 13.87
N ALA A 149 3.61 14.56 14.22
CA ALA A 149 2.80 15.32 13.26
C ALA A 149 3.69 16.25 12.42
N VAL A 150 4.64 16.94 13.06
CA VAL A 150 5.64 17.79 12.38
C VAL A 150 6.45 16.96 11.37
N GLU A 151 6.99 15.82 11.79
CA GLU A 151 7.75 14.93 10.92
C GLU A 151 6.92 14.47 9.73
N GLN A 152 5.66 14.06 9.96
CA GLN A 152 4.78 13.62 8.90
C GLN A 152 4.51 14.75 7.88
N VAL A 153 4.25 15.98 8.33
CA VAL A 153 4.03 17.13 7.44
C VAL A 153 5.28 17.42 6.62
N VAL A 154 6.47 17.38 7.23
CA VAL A 154 7.74 17.57 6.51
C VAL A 154 7.89 16.55 5.40
N TRP A 155 7.64 15.27 5.69
CA TRP A 155 7.73 14.21 4.68
C TRP A 155 6.67 14.33 3.59
N ASP A 156 5.43 14.63 3.96
CA ASP A 156 4.34 14.80 3.01
C ASP A 156 4.60 15.97 2.06
N VAL A 157 5.14 17.09 2.57
CA VAL A 157 5.52 18.25 1.76
C VAL A 157 6.70 17.92 0.84
N LYS A 158 7.79 17.36 1.38
CA LYS A 158 9.02 17.07 0.61
C LYS A 158 8.79 16.03 -0.47
N TYR A 159 7.97 15.02 -0.20
CA TYR A 159 7.72 13.92 -1.15
C TYR A 159 6.43 14.06 -1.96
N ALA A 160 5.63 15.12 -1.78
CA ALA A 160 4.34 15.32 -2.45
C ALA A 160 4.37 15.01 -3.96
N GLY A 161 5.36 15.55 -4.68
CA GLY A 161 5.48 15.36 -6.13
C GLY A 161 5.78 13.92 -6.54
N TYR A 162 6.58 13.21 -5.76
CA TYR A 162 6.92 11.81 -6.03
C TYR A 162 5.76 10.87 -5.64
N VAL A 163 5.12 11.16 -4.51
CA VAL A 163 3.91 10.47 -4.04
C VAL A 163 2.78 10.61 -5.06
N ALA A 164 2.56 11.80 -5.62
CA ALA A 164 1.55 12.02 -6.65
C ALA A 164 1.79 11.16 -7.91
N ARG A 165 3.04 10.94 -8.31
CA ARG A 165 3.35 10.04 -9.43
C ARG A 165 3.02 8.58 -9.09
N GLN A 166 3.40 8.11 -7.89
CA GLN A 166 3.06 6.75 -7.45
C GLN A 166 1.55 6.55 -7.34
N GLN A 167 0.78 7.58 -6.98
CA GLN A 167 -0.68 7.48 -6.89
C GLN A 167 -1.32 7.18 -8.25
N VAL A 168 -0.81 7.75 -9.35
CA VAL A 168 -1.30 7.47 -10.71
C VAL A 168 -1.11 5.99 -11.06
N ASP A 169 0.02 5.40 -10.66
CA ASP A 169 0.31 3.98 -10.89
C ASP A 169 -0.59 3.08 -10.02
N VAL A 170 -0.80 3.45 -8.76
CA VAL A 170 -1.76 2.77 -7.85
C VAL A 170 -3.16 2.78 -8.46
N ASP A 171 -3.63 3.91 -8.96
CA ASP A 171 -4.97 4.03 -9.54
C ASP A 171 -5.12 3.16 -10.79
N ARG A 172 -4.08 3.05 -11.62
CA ARG A 172 -4.04 2.11 -12.75
C ARG A 172 -4.12 0.66 -12.26
N GLN A 173 -3.36 0.29 -11.24
CA GLN A 173 -3.37 -1.06 -10.68
C GLN A 173 -4.72 -1.40 -10.04
N ARG A 174 -5.36 -0.45 -9.35
CA ARG A 174 -6.71 -0.62 -8.77
C ARG A 174 -7.77 -0.88 -9.84
N ARG A 175 -7.65 -0.24 -11.02
CA ARG A 175 -8.54 -0.55 -12.15
C ARG A 175 -8.38 -1.99 -12.59
N LEU A 176 -7.16 -2.52 -12.64
CA LEU A 176 -6.91 -3.93 -12.97
C LEU A 176 -7.42 -4.88 -11.87
N SER A 177 -7.22 -4.57 -10.58
CA SER A 177 -7.69 -5.44 -9.50
C SER A 177 -9.21 -5.48 -9.37
N SER A 178 -9.90 -4.41 -9.80
CA SER A 178 -11.37 -4.40 -9.88
C SER A 178 -11.94 -5.38 -10.92
N LYS A 179 -11.12 -5.82 -11.90
CA LYS A 179 -11.50 -6.78 -12.93
C LYS A 179 -11.26 -8.20 -12.43
N ARG A 180 -12.26 -8.74 -11.74
CA ARG A 180 -12.22 -10.10 -11.17
C ARG A 180 -12.23 -11.16 -12.25
N ILE A 181 -11.47 -12.23 -12.01
CA ILE A 181 -11.49 -13.44 -12.81
C ILE A 181 -12.28 -14.50 -12.01
N PRO A 182 -13.36 -15.07 -12.56
CA PRO A 182 -14.10 -16.13 -11.89
C PRO A 182 -13.19 -17.34 -11.60
N ALA A 183 -13.35 -17.97 -10.42
CA ALA A 183 -12.57 -19.16 -10.08
C ALA A 183 -12.80 -20.32 -11.07
N SER A 184 -13.99 -20.38 -11.68
CA SER A 184 -14.38 -21.36 -12.70
C SER A 184 -13.95 -20.98 -14.12
N PHE A 185 -13.19 -19.90 -14.31
CA PHE A 185 -12.76 -19.47 -15.65
C PHE A 185 -11.91 -20.56 -16.31
N ASP A 186 -12.21 -20.85 -17.57
CA ASP A 186 -11.56 -21.89 -18.36
C ASP A 186 -10.53 -21.26 -19.30
N TYR A 187 -9.27 -21.28 -18.89
CA TYR A 187 -8.16 -20.69 -19.64
C TYR A 187 -7.84 -21.46 -20.94
N SER A 188 -8.34 -22.69 -21.11
CA SER A 188 -8.16 -23.45 -22.35
C SER A 188 -8.80 -22.78 -23.56
N ARG A 189 -9.86 -21.99 -23.33
CA ARG A 189 -10.60 -21.24 -24.36
C ARG A 189 -9.79 -20.10 -24.97
N LEU A 190 -8.75 -19.62 -24.28
CA LEU A 190 -7.86 -18.56 -24.77
C LEU A 190 -6.83 -19.14 -25.74
N THR A 191 -7.27 -19.52 -26.94
CA THR A 191 -6.42 -20.14 -27.97
C THR A 191 -5.34 -19.21 -28.50
N GLN A 192 -5.54 -17.90 -28.41
CA GLN A 192 -4.58 -16.86 -28.82
C GLN A 192 -3.48 -16.63 -27.77
N LEU A 193 -3.64 -17.18 -26.56
CA LEU A 193 -2.67 -17.03 -25.50
C LEU A 193 -1.52 -18.02 -25.68
N ARG A 194 -0.29 -17.58 -25.38
CA ARG A 194 0.88 -18.46 -25.42
C ARG A 194 0.69 -19.61 -24.44
N THR A 195 1.11 -20.82 -24.83
CA THR A 195 0.96 -22.03 -23.98
C THR A 195 1.52 -21.83 -22.59
N GLU A 196 2.71 -21.23 -22.47
CA GLU A 196 3.34 -20.92 -21.17
C GLU A 196 2.48 -20.02 -20.29
N ALA A 197 1.90 -18.95 -20.84
CA ALA A 197 1.06 -18.03 -20.07
C ALA A 197 -0.25 -18.71 -19.62
N ARG A 198 -0.81 -19.60 -20.46
CA ARG A 198 -2.02 -20.36 -20.14
C ARG A 198 -1.77 -21.38 -19.04
N GLU A 199 -0.68 -22.14 -19.13
CA GLU A 199 -0.26 -23.07 -18.07
C GLU A 199 -0.06 -22.34 -16.73
N LYS A 200 0.55 -21.16 -16.77
CA LYS A 200 0.74 -20.33 -15.58
C LYS A 200 -0.58 -19.81 -14.99
N PHE A 201 -1.51 -19.34 -15.81
CA PHE A 201 -2.85 -18.95 -15.34
C PHE A 201 -3.63 -20.13 -14.75
N GLU A 202 -3.53 -21.30 -15.38
CA GLU A 202 -4.19 -22.52 -14.92
C GLU A 202 -3.63 -23.00 -13.57
N ARG A 203 -2.31 -22.86 -13.38
CA ARG A 203 -1.62 -23.22 -12.13
C ARG A 203 -1.85 -22.22 -11.01
N VAL A 204 -1.71 -20.92 -11.28
CA VAL A 204 -1.80 -19.86 -10.27
C VAL A 204 -3.25 -19.49 -9.96
N ARG A 205 -4.17 -19.65 -10.92
CA ARG A 205 -5.59 -19.28 -10.82
C ARG A 205 -5.77 -17.85 -10.26
N PRO A 206 -5.24 -16.80 -10.93
CA PRO A 206 -5.31 -15.44 -10.43
C PRO A 206 -6.77 -15.00 -10.22
N GLY A 207 -7.05 -14.30 -9.11
CA GLY A 207 -8.40 -13.84 -8.76
C GLY A 207 -8.82 -12.54 -9.46
N ASP A 208 -7.86 -11.81 -10.04
CA ASP A 208 -8.07 -10.58 -10.80
C ASP A 208 -6.96 -10.34 -11.83
N LEU A 209 -7.19 -9.38 -12.75
CA LEU A 209 -6.22 -9.04 -13.80
C LEU A 209 -4.92 -8.44 -13.26
N ALA A 210 -4.94 -7.78 -12.09
CA ALA A 210 -3.72 -7.23 -11.52
C ALA A 210 -2.80 -8.37 -11.08
N GLN A 211 -3.32 -9.38 -10.38
CA GLN A 211 -2.57 -10.56 -9.97
C GLN A 211 -2.05 -11.32 -11.19
N ALA A 212 -2.90 -11.53 -12.20
CA ALA A 212 -2.50 -12.16 -13.45
C ALA A 212 -1.28 -11.47 -14.09
N SER A 213 -1.26 -10.13 -14.08
CA SER A 213 -0.17 -9.33 -14.69
C SER A 213 1.17 -9.45 -13.97
N ARG A 214 1.19 -9.90 -12.70
CA ARG A 214 2.41 -10.08 -11.90
C ARG A 214 3.01 -11.49 -12.00
N ILE A 215 2.31 -12.43 -12.64
CA ILE A 215 2.81 -13.78 -12.83
C ILE A 215 4.04 -13.73 -13.75
N SER A 216 5.17 -14.27 -13.28
CA SER A 216 6.43 -14.25 -14.02
C SER A 216 6.26 -14.82 -15.44
N GLY A 217 6.71 -14.09 -16.46
CA GLY A 217 6.61 -14.47 -17.88
C GLY A 217 5.27 -14.19 -18.57
N VAL A 218 4.25 -13.71 -17.83
CA VAL A 218 3.03 -13.15 -18.42
C VAL A 218 3.31 -11.75 -18.94
N THR A 219 2.86 -11.46 -20.17
CA THR A 219 3.10 -10.18 -20.85
C THR A 219 1.87 -9.28 -20.83
N PRO A 220 2.03 -7.96 -21.08
CA PRO A 220 0.89 -7.07 -21.28
C PRO A 220 -0.08 -7.53 -22.38
N ALA A 221 0.40 -8.21 -23.42
CA ALA A 221 -0.43 -8.76 -24.48
C ALA A 221 -1.32 -9.91 -23.98
N ASP A 222 -0.78 -10.81 -23.14
CA ASP A 222 -1.56 -11.90 -22.53
C ASP A 222 -2.69 -11.34 -21.64
N ILE A 223 -2.42 -10.26 -20.90
CA ILE A 223 -3.41 -9.57 -20.08
C ILE A 223 -4.48 -8.88 -20.92
N ALA A 224 -4.10 -8.26 -22.03
CA ALA A 224 -5.06 -7.65 -22.95
C ALA A 224 -6.03 -8.69 -23.53
N LEU A 225 -5.51 -9.86 -23.94
CA LEU A 225 -6.34 -10.97 -24.43
C LEU A 225 -7.32 -11.49 -23.36
N LEU A 226 -6.84 -11.67 -22.14
CA LEU A 226 -7.68 -12.09 -21.01
C LEU A 226 -8.76 -11.03 -20.70
N MET A 227 -8.40 -9.75 -20.72
CA MET A 227 -9.34 -8.65 -20.47
C MET A 227 -10.48 -8.60 -21.51
N VAL A 228 -10.17 -8.81 -22.80
CA VAL A 228 -11.18 -8.85 -23.87
C VAL A 228 -12.17 -10.00 -23.62
N HIS A 229 -11.70 -11.17 -23.19
CA HIS A 229 -12.56 -12.31 -22.89
C HIS A 229 -13.41 -12.16 -21.62
N LEU A 230 -12.96 -11.37 -20.64
CA LEU A 230 -13.73 -11.10 -19.42
C LEU A 230 -14.77 -9.98 -19.59
N GLY A 231 -14.59 -9.11 -20.60
CA GLY A 231 -15.49 -8.00 -20.91
C GLY A 231 -16.51 -8.30 -22.00
N GLY A 232 -16.50 -9.52 -22.56
CA GLY A 232 -17.49 -10.04 -23.49
C GLY A 232 -18.47 -11.01 -22.84
#